data_AF-A0A3M1GGB5-F1
#
_entry.id   AF-A0A3M1GGB5-F1
#
_cell.length_a   1.000
_cell.length_b   1.000
_cell.length_c   1.000
_cell.angle_alpha   90.00
_cell.angle_beta   90.00
_cell.angle_gamma   90.00
#
_symmetry.space_group_name_H-M   'P 1'
#
loop_
_entity.id
_entity.type
_entity.pdbx_description
1 polymer ?
#
loop_
_entity_poly.entity_id
_entity_poly.type
_entity_poly.pdbx_seq_one_letter_code
_entity_poly.pdbx_strand_id
1 'polypeptide(L)'
;MAELIPSGFAGRFLKTMQDPSAFFSDPLGYAIAISTGILVTAFVLAIVRVWRGPTPADRVLALDLVTGLALAIIVLQAVRFDEESFLDVAIALAVVGFVATAVLARRIGRGDWS
;
A
#
# COMPACT_ATOMS: atom_id res chain seq x y z
N MET A 1 -24.59 -31.76 -9.39
CA MET A 1 -23.15 -31.53 -9.64
C MET A 1 -22.93 -30.04 -9.88
N ALA A 2 -22.95 -29.23 -8.82
CA ALA A 2 -22.88 -27.77 -8.87
C ALA A 2 -21.86 -27.24 -7.85
N GLU A 3 -20.67 -27.84 -7.83
CA GLU A 3 -19.54 -27.39 -7.03
C GLU A 3 -18.32 -27.39 -7.95
N LEU A 4 -18.00 -26.22 -8.54
CA LEU A 4 -16.63 -25.77 -8.86
C LEU A 4 -16.66 -24.40 -9.54
N ILE A 5 -17.44 -23.44 -9.01
CA ILE A 5 -17.23 -22.04 -9.40
C ILE A 5 -16.04 -21.55 -8.56
N PRO A 6 -14.91 -21.16 -9.18
CA PRO A 6 -13.80 -20.58 -8.43
C PRO A 6 -14.28 -19.27 -7.82
N SER A 7 -14.44 -19.19 -6.50
CA SER A 7 -14.89 -17.99 -5.78
C SER A 7 -13.85 -16.85 -5.80
N GLY A 8 -12.67 -17.11 -6.35
CA GLY A 8 -11.58 -16.13 -6.52
C GLY A 8 -11.75 -15.22 -7.75
N PHE A 9 -10.75 -14.35 -7.93
CA PHE A 9 -10.67 -13.37 -9.02
C PHE A 9 -11.01 -13.96 -10.41
N ALA A 10 -10.57 -15.19 -10.72
CA ALA A 10 -10.81 -15.83 -12.01
C ALA A 10 -12.31 -16.08 -12.29
N GLY A 11 -13.10 -16.49 -11.29
CA GLY A 11 -14.54 -16.71 -11.46
C GLY A 11 -15.32 -15.41 -11.61
N ARG A 12 -14.91 -14.36 -10.87
CA ARG A 12 -15.44 -13.00 -11.06
C ARG A 12 -15.10 -12.46 -12.45
N PHE A 13 -13.84 -12.54 -12.85
CA PHE A 13 -13.33 -12.03 -14.13
C PHE A 13 -13.96 -12.70 -15.36
N LEU A 14 -14.14 -14.03 -15.33
CA LEU A 14 -14.83 -14.76 -16.40
C LEU A 14 -16.30 -14.36 -16.51
N LYS A 15 -16.96 -14.10 -15.36
CA LYS A 15 -18.33 -13.59 -15.31
C LYS A 15 -18.42 -12.17 -15.85
N THR A 16 -17.44 -11.32 -15.55
CA THR A 16 -17.37 -9.94 -16.05
C THR A 16 -17.13 -9.86 -17.56
N MET A 17 -16.38 -10.79 -18.15
CA MET A 17 -16.14 -10.81 -19.60
C MET A 17 -17.35 -11.24 -20.43
N GLN A 18 -18.32 -11.92 -19.83
CA GLN A 18 -19.50 -12.43 -20.52
C GLN A 18 -20.71 -11.50 -20.43
N ASP A 19 -20.72 -10.54 -19.49
CA ASP A 19 -21.80 -9.58 -19.27
C ASP A 19 -21.35 -8.13 -19.57
N PRO A 20 -21.86 -7.47 -20.63
CA PRO A 20 -21.52 -6.07 -20.94
C PRO A 20 -21.91 -5.05 -19.86
N SER A 21 -22.90 -5.36 -19.02
CA SER A 21 -23.27 -4.57 -17.83
C SER A 21 -22.35 -4.83 -16.62
N ALA A 22 -21.50 -5.86 -16.69
CA ALA A 22 -20.54 -6.19 -15.65
C ALA A 22 -19.46 -5.11 -15.46
N PHE A 23 -19.26 -4.26 -16.47
CA PHE A 23 -18.42 -3.07 -16.40
C PHE A 23 -18.88 -2.08 -15.31
N PHE A 24 -20.19 -2.00 -15.04
CA PHE A 24 -20.75 -1.25 -13.89
C PHE A 24 -20.87 -2.10 -12.62
N SER A 25 -20.54 -3.39 -12.68
CA SER A 25 -20.87 -4.37 -11.64
C SER A 25 -19.75 -4.63 -10.64
N ASP A 26 -18.48 -4.36 -11.01
CA ASP A 26 -17.33 -4.48 -10.10
C ASP A 26 -16.57 -3.14 -9.93
N PRO A 27 -17.24 -2.05 -9.50
CA PRO A 27 -16.60 -0.74 -9.31
C PRO A 27 -15.42 -0.80 -8.33
N LEU A 28 -15.46 -1.74 -7.38
CA LEU A 28 -14.39 -2.00 -6.44
C LEU A 28 -13.10 -2.48 -7.13
N GLY A 29 -13.19 -3.33 -8.16
CA GLY A 29 -12.02 -3.86 -8.85
C GLY A 29 -11.24 -2.78 -9.60
N TYR A 30 -11.96 -1.87 -10.28
CA TYR A 30 -11.36 -0.72 -10.94
C TYR A 30 -10.77 0.28 -9.94
N ALA A 31 -11.50 0.56 -8.85
CA ALA A 31 -11.00 1.42 -7.78
C ALA A 31 -9.68 0.89 -7.21
N ILE A 32 -9.62 -0.41 -6.88
CA ILE A 32 -8.41 -1.07 -6.39
C ILE A 32 -7.27 -0.94 -7.41
N ALA A 33 -7.50 -1.28 -8.69
CA ALA A 33 -6.47 -1.23 -9.71
C ALA A 33 -5.89 0.19 -9.91
N ILE A 34 -6.76 1.20 -9.98
CA ILE A 34 -6.36 2.62 -10.12
C ILE A 34 -5.60 3.07 -8.86
N SER A 35 -6.12 2.79 -7.67
CA SER A 35 -5.46 3.11 -6.40
C SER A 35 -4.09 2.45 -6.30
N THR A 36 -3.95 1.17 -6.66
CA THR A 36 -2.66 0.48 -6.68
C THR A 36 -1.68 1.19 -7.63
N GLY A 37 -2.11 1.57 -8.83
CA GLY A 37 -1.26 2.28 -9.79
C GLY A 37 -0.76 3.64 -9.25
N ILE A 38 -1.66 4.41 -8.62
CA ILE A 38 -1.33 5.69 -7.99
C ILE A 38 -0.36 5.49 -6.82
N LEU A 39 -0.64 4.53 -5.95
CA LEU A 39 0.19 4.25 -4.77
C LEU A 39 1.59 3.77 -5.14
N VAL A 40 1.72 2.89 -6.14
CA VAL A 40 3.04 2.44 -6.64
C VAL A 40 3.81 3.61 -7.23
N THR A 41 3.14 4.47 -8.01
CA THR A 41 3.78 5.67 -8.57
C THR A 41 4.26 6.60 -7.46
N ALA A 42 3.41 6.88 -6.47
CA ALA A 42 3.77 7.68 -5.30
C ALA A 42 4.93 7.05 -4.51
N PHE A 43 4.95 5.72 -4.37
CA PHE A 43 6.00 4.98 -3.66
C PHE A 43 7.36 5.16 -4.35
N VAL A 44 7.40 5.04 -5.68
CA VAL A 44 8.63 5.28 -6.46
C VAL A 44 9.10 6.73 -6.29
N LEU A 45 8.19 7.71 -6.37
CA LEU A 45 8.52 9.13 -6.17
C LEU A 45 9.03 9.41 -4.74
N ALA A 46 8.43 8.78 -3.74
CA ALA A 46 8.83 8.89 -2.34
C ALA A 46 10.24 8.32 -2.13
N ILE A 47 10.55 7.16 -2.72
CA ILE A 47 11.91 6.61 -2.72
C ILE A 47 12.88 7.63 -3.34
N VAL A 48 12.57 8.18 -4.51
CA VAL A 48 13.43 9.20 -5.14
C VAL A 48 13.67 10.40 -4.21
N ARG A 49 12.67 10.80 -3.42
CA ARG A 49 12.78 11.88 -2.43
C ARG A 49 13.69 11.51 -1.25
N VAL A 50 13.70 10.27 -0.79
CA VAL A 50 14.64 9.80 0.24
C VAL A 50 16.10 10.03 -0.19
N TRP A 51 16.41 9.76 -1.45
CA TRP A 51 17.77 9.94 -1.99
C TRP A 51 18.12 11.40 -2.29
N ARG A 52 17.17 12.16 -2.86
CA ARG A 52 17.38 13.54 -3.33
C ARG A 52 17.01 14.63 -2.32
N GLY A 53 16.53 14.27 -1.13
CA GLY A 53 16.08 15.22 -0.12
C GLY A 53 17.21 16.21 0.29
N PRO A 54 16.95 17.53 0.26
CA PRO A 54 17.96 18.57 0.52
C PRO A 54 18.33 18.69 2.00
N THR A 55 17.41 18.36 2.91
CA THR A 55 17.66 18.38 4.36
C THR A 55 17.57 16.97 4.95
N PRO A 56 18.31 16.67 6.03
CA PRO A 56 18.14 15.40 6.74
C PRO A 56 16.69 15.15 7.15
N ALA A 57 16.00 16.17 7.66
CA ALA A 57 14.59 16.09 8.04
C ALA A 57 13.67 15.70 6.85
N ASP A 58 13.91 16.24 5.64
CA ASP A 58 13.11 15.88 4.45
C ASP A 58 13.28 14.39 4.06
N ARG A 59 14.50 13.85 4.22
CA ARG A 59 14.75 12.42 3.96
C ARG A 59 14.03 11.52 4.96
N VAL A 60 13.93 11.95 6.21
CA VAL A 60 13.20 11.23 7.27
C VAL A 60 11.71 11.23 6.98
N LEU A 61 11.15 12.40 6.65
CA LEU A 61 9.75 12.50 6.25
C LEU A 61 9.46 11.67 4.99
N ALA A 62 10.39 11.62 4.04
CA ALA A 62 10.26 10.77 2.86
C ALA A 62 10.33 9.28 3.22
N LEU A 63 11.16 8.87 4.19
CA LEU A 63 11.23 7.49 4.66
C LEU A 63 9.92 7.06 5.34
N ASP A 64 9.36 7.93 6.18
CA ASP A 64 8.06 7.73 6.81
C ASP A 64 6.96 7.57 5.74
N LEU A 65 6.96 8.45 4.74
CA LEU A 65 6.06 8.38 3.58
C LEU A 65 6.20 7.06 2.81
N VAL A 66 7.42 6.56 2.59
CA VAL A 66 7.66 5.26 1.94
C VAL A 66 7.02 4.13 2.74
N THR A 67 7.19 4.12 4.06
CA THR A 67 6.57 3.09 4.92
C THR A 67 5.05 3.16 4.91
N GLY A 68 4.47 4.37 4.96
CA GLY A 68 3.02 4.57 4.86
C GLY A 68 2.44 4.16 3.50
N LEU A 69 3.16 4.40 2.41
CA LEU A 69 2.76 3.97 1.07
C LEU A 69 2.86 2.45 0.90
N ALA A 70 3.90 1.81 1.44
CA ALA A 70 3.99 0.34 1.48
C ALA A 70 2.82 -0.26 2.27
N LEU A 71 2.51 0.30 3.43
CA LEU A 71 1.35 -0.08 4.24
C LEU A 71 0.05 0.00 3.44
N ALA A 72 -0.21 1.12 2.77
CA ALA A 72 -1.41 1.33 1.97
C ALA A 72 -1.53 0.31 0.82
N ILE A 73 -0.41 -0.01 0.16
CA ILE A 73 -0.38 -1.04 -0.89
C ILE A 73 -0.74 -2.41 -0.30
N ILE A 74 -0.14 -2.80 0.82
CA ILE A 74 -0.38 -4.11 1.44
C ILE A 74 -1.84 -4.25 1.88
N VAL A 75 -2.40 -3.24 2.54
CA VAL A 75 -3.81 -3.23 2.98
C VAL A 75 -4.75 -3.32 1.77
N LEU A 76 -4.46 -2.59 0.71
CA LEU A 76 -5.27 -2.64 -0.52
C LEU A 76 -5.22 -4.03 -1.17
N GLN A 77 -4.08 -4.71 -1.10
CA GLN A 77 -3.95 -6.08 -1.60
C GLN A 77 -4.63 -7.11 -0.69
N ALA A 78 -4.67 -6.88 0.63
CA ALA A 78 -5.47 -7.67 1.57
C ALA A 78 -6.95 -7.67 1.16
N VAL A 79 -7.50 -6.48 0.86
CA VAL A 79 -8.87 -6.32 0.37
C VAL A 79 -9.08 -7.00 -0.99
N ARG A 80 -8.07 -6.94 -1.87
CA ARG A 80 -8.14 -7.54 -3.21
C ARG A 80 -8.16 -9.07 -3.18
N PHE A 81 -7.36 -9.68 -2.31
CA PHE A 81 -7.20 -11.13 -2.21
C PHE A 81 -8.10 -11.78 -1.15
N ASP A 82 -8.81 -10.97 -0.36
CA ASP A 82 -9.66 -11.42 0.75
C ASP A 82 -8.90 -12.28 1.75
N GLU A 83 -7.66 -11.85 2.04
CA GLU A 83 -6.68 -12.63 2.80
C GLU A 83 -6.12 -11.76 3.93
N GLU A 84 -6.46 -12.12 5.17
CA GLU A 84 -6.13 -11.32 6.36
C GLU A 84 -4.64 -11.34 6.71
N SER A 85 -3.89 -12.34 6.25
CA SER A 85 -2.44 -12.45 6.53
C SER A 85 -1.62 -11.25 6.00
N PHE A 86 -2.14 -10.53 5.01
CA PHE A 86 -1.55 -9.25 4.57
C PHE A 86 -1.70 -8.15 5.63
N LEU A 87 -2.78 -8.14 6.41
CA LEU A 87 -3.01 -7.14 7.46
C LEU A 87 -2.02 -7.28 8.61
N ASP A 88 -1.64 -8.50 8.97
CA ASP A 88 -0.62 -8.74 10.00
C ASP A 88 0.73 -8.12 9.60
N VAL A 89 1.15 -8.32 8.35
CA VAL A 89 2.38 -7.74 7.80
C VAL A 89 2.29 -6.21 7.75
N ALA A 90 1.13 -5.68 7.33
CA ALA A 90 0.86 -4.25 7.32
C ALA A 90 0.99 -3.64 8.73
N ILE A 91 0.34 -4.21 9.73
CA ILE A 91 0.38 -3.71 11.11
C ILE A 91 1.80 -3.78 11.67
N ALA A 92 2.53 -4.87 11.42
CA ALA A 92 3.93 -4.98 11.83
C ALA A 92 4.80 -3.88 11.22
N LEU A 93 4.65 -3.61 9.91
CA LEU A 93 5.36 -2.53 9.22
C LEU A 93 4.97 -1.15 9.74
N ALA A 94 3.69 -0.92 10.05
CA ALA A 94 3.22 0.35 10.59
C ALA A 94 3.87 0.67 11.94
N VAL A 95 3.94 -0.31 12.83
CA VAL A 95 4.59 -0.15 14.15
C VAL A 95 6.09 0.10 13.98
N VAL A 96 6.77 -0.69 13.15
CA VAL A 96 8.22 -0.53 12.91
C VAL A 96 8.52 0.85 12.30
N GLY A 97 7.76 1.27 11.29
CA GLY A 97 7.91 2.58 10.65
C GLY A 97 7.69 3.74 11.63
N PHE A 98 6.59 3.69 12.40
CA PHE A 98 6.29 4.71 13.40
C PHE A 98 7.38 4.82 14.48
N VAL A 99 7.88 3.69 14.98
CA VAL A 99 8.97 3.68 15.97
C VAL A 99 10.25 4.27 15.39
N ALA A 100 10.61 3.92 14.16
CA ALA A 100 11.79 4.48 13.50
C ALA A 100 11.70 6.00 13.37
N THR A 101 10.55 6.52 12.95
CA THR A 101 10.29 7.97 12.85
C THR A 101 10.32 8.65 14.23
N ALA A 102 9.72 8.04 15.26
CA ALA A 102 9.70 8.59 16.62
C ALA A 102 11.10 8.66 17.26
N VAL A 103 11.93 7.64 17.06
CA VAL A 103 13.34 7.64 17.50
C VAL A 103 14.12 8.76 16.84
N LEU A 104 13.90 8.96 15.53
CA LEU A 104 14.61 9.96 14.76
C LEU A 104 14.16 11.39 15.09
N ALA A 105 12.86 11.62 15.28
CA ALA A 105 12.32 12.89 15.77
C ALA A 105 12.90 13.26 17.14
N ARG A 106 13.05 12.28 18.03
CA ARG A 106 13.70 12.46 19.33
C ARG A 106 15.19 12.81 19.22
N ARG A 107 15.90 12.26 18.23
CA ARG A 107 17.31 12.61 17.95
C ARG A 107 17.42 14.05 17.47
N ILE A 108 16.64 14.42 16.44
CA ILE A 108 16.57 15.80 15.93
C ILE A 108 16.25 16.81 17.04
N GLY A 109 15.28 16.51 17.91
CA GLY A 109 14.89 17.39 19.02
C GLY A 109 15.92 17.53 20.14
N ARG A 110 16.92 16.64 20.23
CA ARG A 110 18.01 16.70 21.21
C ARG A 110 19.23 17.48 20.74
N GLY A 111 19.30 17.87 19.45
CA GLY A 111 20.43 18.64 18.91
C GLY A 111 21.75 17.88 18.85
N ASP A 112 21.73 16.54 18.93
CA ASP A 112 22.91 15.67 18.91
C ASP A 112 23.41 15.38 17.48
N TRP A 113 23.91 16.45 16.82
CA TRP A 113 24.49 16.41 15.47
C TRP A 113 26.03 16.28 15.43
N SER A 114 26.66 15.87 16.53
CA SER A 114 28.09 15.52 16.57
C SER A 114 28.33 14.06 16.18
#